data_AF-A0A8C1JTH5-F1
#
_entry.id   AF-A0A8C1JTH5-F1
#
_cell.length_a   1.000
_cell.length_b   1.000
_cell.length_c   1.000
_cell.angle_alpha   90.00
_cell.angle_beta   90.00
_cell.angle_gamma   90.00
#
_symmetry.space_group_name_H-M   'P 1'
#
loop_
_entity.id
_entity.type
_entity.pdbx_description
1 polymer ?
#
loop_
_entity_poly.entity_id
_entity_poly.type
_entity_poly.pdbx_seq_one_letter_code
_entity_poly.pdbx_strand_id
1 'polypeptide(L)'
;DKIGNITVSLRAKSYSSQILLIEKTMYGSEWPKAGATLALMWLKRCLRFIQILMQSLADGEKDEQNPNLVYINITKAYDQAALFAAPCRSDILKAISKDREVAEEDFLAKIHQFLINFTATVDAIYEMYSIMNA
;
A
#
# COMPACT_ATOMS: atom_id res chain seq x y z
N ASP A 1 -12.67 10.74 11.51
CA ASP A 1 -13.39 9.92 12.51
C ASP A 1 -12.53 8.71 12.87
N LYS A 2 -11.93 8.68 14.07
CA LYS A 2 -11.07 7.57 14.52
C LYS A 2 -11.82 6.23 14.62
N ILE A 3 -13.13 6.24 14.83
CA ILE A 3 -13.97 5.04 15.03
C ILE A 3 -14.25 4.37 13.68
N GLY A 4 -14.57 5.16 12.65
CA GLY A 4 -14.71 4.66 11.27
C GLY A 4 -13.42 4.00 10.77
N ASN A 5 -12.27 4.58 11.11
CA ASN A 5 -10.95 4.09 10.72
C ASN A 5 -10.62 2.72 11.34
N ILE A 6 -10.92 2.56 12.64
CA ILE A 6 -10.76 1.29 13.36
C ILE A 6 -11.67 0.21 12.77
N THR A 7 -12.91 0.58 12.42
CA THR A 7 -13.91 -0.37 11.92
C THR A 7 -13.54 -0.92 10.53
N VAL A 8 -12.99 -0.08 9.63
CA VAL A 8 -12.53 -0.53 8.31
C VAL A 8 -11.33 -1.46 8.41
N SER A 9 -10.32 -1.11 9.23
CA SER A 9 -9.14 -1.95 9.43
C SER A 9 -9.50 -3.31 10.07
N LEU A 10 -10.36 -3.32 11.09
CA LEU A 10 -10.83 -4.56 11.72
C LEU A 10 -11.59 -5.46 10.74
N ARG A 11 -12.40 -4.87 9.85
CA ARG A 11 -13.17 -5.62 8.86
C ARG A 11 -12.26 -6.24 7.79
N ALA A 12 -11.29 -5.47 7.28
CA ALA A 12 -10.29 -5.99 6.34
C ALA A 12 -9.43 -7.10 6.96
N LYS A 13 -9.06 -6.95 8.23
CA LYS A 13 -8.35 -7.97 9.01
C LYS A 13 -9.18 -9.24 9.13
N SER A 14 -10.46 -9.12 9.48
CA SER A 14 -11.36 -10.27 9.63
C SER A 14 -11.54 -11.07 8.34
N TYR A 15 -11.84 -10.40 7.22
CA TYR A 15 -12.03 -11.09 5.93
C TYR A 15 -10.76 -11.78 5.44
N SER A 16 -9.62 -11.09 5.51
CA SER A 16 -8.36 -11.66 5.04
C SER A 16 -7.92 -12.83 5.91
N SER A 17 -8.15 -12.78 7.22
CA SER A 17 -7.85 -13.92 8.12
C SER A 17 -8.70 -15.13 7.80
N GLN A 18 -9.99 -14.94 7.46
CA GLN A 18 -10.87 -16.05 7.06
C GLN A 18 -10.37 -16.72 5.77
N ILE A 19 -9.97 -15.94 4.76
CA ILE A 19 -9.41 -16.47 3.51
C ILE A 19 -8.19 -17.34 3.79
N LEU A 20 -7.23 -16.80 4.55
CA LEU A 20 -5.98 -17.50 4.85
C LEU A 20 -6.22 -18.79 5.66
N LEU A 21 -7.13 -18.77 6.64
CA LEU A 21 -7.47 -19.96 7.44
C LEU A 21 -8.14 -21.04 6.59
N ILE A 22 -9.13 -20.67 5.77
CA ILE A 22 -9.84 -21.60 4.88
C ILE A 22 -8.85 -22.22 3.90
N GLU A 23 -8.05 -21.41 3.22
CA GLU A 23 -7.12 -21.91 2.21
C GLU A 23 -5.97 -22.73 2.80
N LYS A 24 -5.52 -22.42 4.01
CA LYS A 24 -4.53 -23.25 4.71
C LYS A 24 -5.06 -24.66 4.95
N THR A 25 -6.34 -24.79 5.30
CA THR A 25 -6.97 -26.12 5.46
C THR A 25 -7.23 -26.81 4.12
N MET A 26 -7.57 -26.06 3.06
CA MET A 26 -7.87 -26.62 1.74
C MET A 26 -6.61 -27.09 0.98
N TYR A 27 -5.53 -26.30 0.99
CA TYR A 27 -4.33 -26.57 0.19
C TYR A 27 -3.21 -27.27 0.96
N GLY A 28 -3.30 -27.37 2.28
CA GLY A 28 -2.33 -28.13 3.10
C GLY A 28 -0.88 -27.70 2.88
N SER A 29 -0.06 -28.58 2.30
CA SER A 29 1.37 -28.32 2.03
C SER A 29 1.63 -27.33 0.89
N GLU A 30 0.67 -27.10 -0.01
CA GLU A 30 0.81 -26.15 -1.12
C GLU A 30 0.55 -24.70 -0.67
N TRP A 31 -0.09 -24.52 0.48
CA TRP A 31 -0.25 -23.21 1.12
C TRP A 31 1.10 -22.72 1.68
N PRO A 32 1.47 -21.43 1.56
CA PRO A 32 0.68 -20.27 1.11
C PRO A 32 0.85 -19.91 -0.38
N LYS A 33 1.45 -20.80 -1.20
CA LYS A 33 1.78 -20.53 -2.61
C LYS A 33 0.62 -20.84 -3.57
N ALA A 34 -0.62 -20.81 -3.08
CA ALA A 34 -1.81 -21.13 -3.85
C ALA A 34 -2.96 -20.17 -3.54
N GLY A 35 -3.92 -20.09 -4.47
CA GLY A 35 -5.21 -19.42 -4.27
C GLY A 35 -5.15 -17.92 -3.99
N ALA A 36 -6.17 -17.45 -3.27
CA ALA A 36 -6.32 -16.06 -2.86
C ALA A 36 -5.23 -15.62 -1.87
N THR A 37 -4.64 -16.54 -1.11
CA THR A 37 -3.51 -16.28 -0.19
C THR A 37 -2.29 -15.82 -0.97
N LEU A 38 -1.96 -16.48 -2.09
CA LEU A 38 -0.86 -16.05 -2.95
C LEU A 38 -1.20 -14.71 -3.62
N ALA A 39 -2.41 -14.54 -4.15
CA ALA A 39 -2.83 -13.28 -4.76
C ALA A 39 -2.74 -12.11 -3.78
N LEU A 40 -3.22 -12.30 -2.54
CA LEU A 40 -3.16 -11.29 -1.48
C LEU A 40 -1.72 -11.05 -0.98
N MET A 41 -0.82 -12.03 -1.08
CA MET A 41 0.61 -11.86 -0.81
C MET A 41 1.25 -10.86 -1.78
N TRP A 42 0.88 -10.92 -3.06
CA TRP A 42 1.35 -9.94 -4.05
C TRP A 42 0.65 -8.60 -3.87
N LEU A 43 -0.67 -8.62 -3.65
CA LEU A 43 -1.45 -7.40 -3.45
C LEU A 43 -0.92 -6.57 -2.27
N LYS A 44 -0.65 -7.19 -1.12
CA LYS A 44 -0.14 -6.45 0.05
C LYS A 44 1.19 -5.76 -0.22
N ARG A 45 2.06 -6.33 -1.08
CA ARG A 45 3.32 -5.68 -1.52
C ARG A 45 3.06 -4.45 -2.37
N CYS A 46 2.12 -4.53 -3.32
CA CYS A 46 1.70 -3.37 -4.11
C CYS A 46 1.06 -2.27 -3.24
N LEU A 47 0.25 -2.66 -2.25
CA LEU A 47 -0.33 -1.69 -1.32
C LEU A 47 0.75 -1.00 -0.47
N ARG A 48 1.77 -1.74 -0.02
CA ARG A 48 2.92 -1.17 0.70
C ARG A 48 3.73 -0.20 -0.18
N PHE A 49 3.90 -0.50 -1.46
CA PHE A 49 4.50 0.43 -2.42
C PHE A 49 3.74 1.76 -2.46
N ILE A 50 2.42 1.71 -2.65
CA ILE A 50 1.57 2.91 -2.71
C ILE A 50 1.67 3.70 -1.40
N GLN A 51 1.66 3.02 -0.25
CA GLN A 51 1.78 3.63 1.06
C GLN A 51 3.09 4.43 1.17
N ILE A 52 4.22 3.82 0.83
CA ILE A 52 5.55 4.44 0.97
C ILE A 52 5.70 5.61 -0.01
N LEU A 53 5.21 5.47 -1.24
CA LEU A 53 5.24 6.54 -2.24
C LEU A 53 4.42 7.75 -1.76
N MET A 54 3.19 7.53 -1.32
CA MET A 54 2.30 8.59 -0.85
C MET A 54 2.80 9.22 0.45
N GLN A 55 3.37 8.44 1.37
CA GLN A 55 3.95 8.96 2.61
C GLN A 55 5.18 9.83 2.33
N SER A 56 6.08 9.39 1.44
CA SER A 56 7.26 10.16 1.06
C SER A 56 6.90 11.49 0.39
N LEU A 57 5.84 11.52 -0.42
CA LEU A 57 5.25 12.75 -0.95
C LEU A 57 4.66 13.65 0.15
N ALA A 58 3.89 13.05 1.05
CA ALA A 58 3.25 13.72 2.18
C ALA A 58 4.26 14.36 3.16
N ASP A 59 5.44 13.77 3.31
CA ASP A 59 6.52 14.24 4.16
C ASP A 59 7.36 15.35 3.49
N GLY A 60 7.08 15.66 2.22
CA GLY A 60 7.77 16.69 1.46
C GLY A 60 9.20 16.31 1.05
N GLU A 61 9.53 15.00 1.07
CA GLU A 61 10.83 14.52 0.61
C GLU A 61 11.00 14.86 -0.86
N LYS A 62 12.05 15.62 -1.19
CA LYS A 62 12.35 16.04 -2.56
C LYS A 62 13.84 16.08 -2.81
N ASP A 63 14.23 15.93 -4.07
CA ASP A 63 15.62 16.13 -4.50
C ASP A 63 15.95 17.63 -4.40
N GLU A 64 17.00 17.99 -3.65
CA GLU A 64 17.43 19.38 -3.50
C GLU A 64 17.83 20.01 -4.84
N GLN A 65 18.35 19.21 -5.77
CA GLN A 65 18.80 19.67 -7.09
C GLN A 65 17.63 19.76 -8.08
N ASN A 66 16.61 18.91 -7.92
CA ASN A 66 15.43 18.86 -8.78
C ASN A 66 14.15 18.66 -7.95
N PRO A 67 13.69 19.68 -7.22
CA PRO A 67 12.64 19.55 -6.20
C PRO A 67 11.27 19.14 -6.76
N ASN A 68 11.04 19.32 -8.06
CA ASN A 68 9.80 18.91 -8.74
C ASN A 68 9.82 17.44 -9.21
N LEU A 69 10.93 16.72 -9.03
CA LEU A 69 11.03 15.31 -9.41
C LEU A 69 10.68 14.40 -8.24
N VAL A 70 9.53 13.72 -8.34
CA VAL A 70 9.08 12.66 -7.42
C VAL A 70 9.93 11.37 -7.53
N TYR A 71 11.06 11.44 -8.24
CA TYR A 71 11.92 10.30 -8.55
C TYR A 71 12.48 9.65 -7.30
N ILE A 72 12.85 10.45 -6.30
CA ILE A 72 13.40 9.93 -5.04
C ILE A 72 12.33 9.17 -4.23
N ASN A 73 11.09 9.67 -4.24
CA ASN A 73 9.97 9.07 -3.52
C ASN A 73 9.58 7.73 -4.17
N ILE A 74 9.59 7.69 -5.50
CA ILE A 74 9.34 6.48 -6.29
C ILE A 74 10.44 5.46 -6.03
N THR A 75 11.71 5.84 -6.14
CA THR A 75 12.85 4.92 -5.90
C THR A 75 12.82 4.34 -4.49
N LYS A 76 12.57 5.19 -3.47
CA LYS A 76 12.39 4.75 -2.08
C LYS A 76 11.25 3.74 -1.92
N ALA A 77 10.11 3.99 -2.55
CA ALA A 77 8.98 3.06 -2.53
C ALA A 77 9.32 1.74 -3.23
N TYR A 78 10.03 1.77 -4.36
CA TYR A 78 10.45 0.61 -5.12
C TYR A 78 11.46 -0.26 -4.33
N ASP A 79 12.48 0.36 -3.74
CA ASP A 79 13.51 -0.32 -2.97
C ASP A 79 12.93 -0.99 -1.72
N GLN A 80 11.96 -0.35 -1.08
CA GLN A 80 11.33 -0.86 0.14
C GLN A 80 10.19 -1.86 -0.11
N ALA A 81 9.54 -1.85 -1.28
CA ALA A 81 8.39 -2.72 -1.57
C ALA A 81 8.68 -3.93 -2.47
N ALA A 82 9.93 -4.07 -2.96
CA ALA A 82 10.44 -5.11 -3.85
C ALA A 82 9.98 -5.02 -5.33
N LEU A 83 10.96 -5.25 -6.20
CA LEU A 83 11.17 -4.76 -7.57
C LEU A 83 10.20 -5.26 -8.68
N PHE A 84 9.17 -6.06 -8.40
CA PHE A 84 8.53 -6.87 -9.46
C PHE A 84 7.10 -6.50 -9.86
N ALA A 85 6.47 -5.49 -9.28
CA ALA A 85 5.04 -5.24 -9.55
C ALA A 85 4.61 -3.77 -9.68
N ALA A 86 5.55 -2.81 -9.65
CA ALA A 86 5.14 -1.42 -9.67
C ALA A 86 4.92 -0.90 -11.12
N PRO A 87 3.89 -0.07 -11.34
CA PRO A 87 3.54 0.43 -12.67
C PRO A 87 4.68 1.24 -13.28
N CYS A 88 4.78 1.24 -14.61
CA CYS A 88 5.87 1.92 -15.27
C CYS A 88 5.87 3.43 -14.91
N ARG A 89 7.07 3.97 -14.66
CA ARG A 89 7.31 5.32 -14.12
C ARG A 89 6.52 6.42 -14.82
N SER A 90 6.41 6.34 -16.15
CA SER A 90 5.70 7.33 -16.97
C SER A 90 4.19 7.32 -16.77
N ASP A 91 3.60 6.16 -16.46
CA ASP A 91 2.15 6.03 -16.30
C ASP A 91 1.69 6.60 -14.96
N ILE A 92 2.49 6.41 -13.91
CA ILE A 92 2.23 6.98 -12.59
C ILE A 92 2.26 8.51 -12.66
N LEU A 93 3.29 9.09 -13.27
CA LEU A 93 3.40 10.54 -13.41
C LEU A 93 2.25 11.13 -14.24
N LYS A 94 1.91 10.51 -15.37
CA LYS A 94 0.75 10.94 -16.17
C LYS A 94 -0.58 10.80 -15.42
N ALA A 95 -0.74 9.81 -14.56
CA ALA A 95 -1.96 9.61 -13.78
C ALA A 95 -2.10 10.64 -12.65
N ILE A 96 -0.99 11.04 -12.02
CA ILE A 96 -0.98 12.03 -10.93
C ILE A 96 -1.11 13.45 -11.48
N SER A 97 -0.46 13.74 -12.62
CA SER A 97 -0.43 15.08 -13.23
C SER A 97 -1.65 15.43 -14.09
N LYS A 98 -2.64 14.53 -14.20
CA LYS A 98 -3.81 14.76 -15.07
C LYS A 98 -4.84 15.68 -14.42
N ASP A 99 -4.98 16.87 -14.98
CA ASP A 99 -6.13 17.79 -14.93
C ASP A 99 -6.73 18.07 -13.53
N ARG A 100 -5.90 18.48 -12.57
CA ARG A 100 -6.38 19.04 -11.31
C ARG A 100 -5.63 20.32 -10.93
N GLU A 101 -6.31 21.47 -11.09
CA GLU A 101 -5.99 22.67 -10.31
C GLU A 101 -6.50 22.46 -8.88
N VAL A 102 -5.69 21.78 -8.06
CA VAL A 102 -5.90 21.69 -6.61
C VAL A 102 -4.68 22.31 -5.97
N ALA A 103 -4.89 23.28 -5.06
CA ALA A 103 -3.79 23.86 -4.29
C ALA A 103 -2.98 22.74 -3.61
N GLU A 104 -1.65 22.84 -3.65
CA GLU A 104 -0.73 21.79 -3.21
C GLU A 104 -1.04 21.36 -1.77
N GLU A 105 -1.34 22.33 -0.90
CA GLU A 105 -1.73 22.11 0.50
C GLU A 105 -3.01 21.27 0.64
N ASP A 106 -4.04 21.52 -0.16
CA ASP A 106 -5.31 20.77 -0.13
C ASP A 106 -5.15 19.34 -0.65
N PHE A 107 -4.24 19.15 -1.60
CA PHE A 107 -3.89 17.83 -2.13
C PHE A 107 -3.13 17.02 -1.08
N LEU A 108 -2.12 17.59 -0.43
CA LEU A 108 -1.35 16.94 0.63
C LEU A 108 -2.23 16.59 1.84
N ALA A 109 -3.16 17.47 2.23
CA ALA A 109 -4.11 17.18 3.30
C ALA A 109 -5.00 15.97 2.97
N LYS A 110 -5.42 15.79 1.71
CA LYS A 110 -6.18 14.62 1.25
C LYS A 110 -5.33 13.35 1.25
N ILE A 111 -4.05 13.45 0.87
CA ILE A 111 -3.10 12.33 0.96
C ILE A 111 -2.93 11.91 2.42
N HIS A 112 -2.69 12.85 3.34
CA HIS A 112 -2.59 12.56 4.78
C HIS A 112 -3.85 11.88 5.29
N GLN A 113 -5.03 12.38 4.93
CA GLN A 113 -6.30 11.80 5.35
C GLN A 113 -6.52 10.38 4.81
N PHE A 114 -6.09 10.10 3.58
CA PHE A 114 -6.12 8.77 2.98
C PHE A 114 -5.15 7.81 3.69
N LEU A 115 -3.92 8.27 3.93
CA LEU A 115 -2.85 7.48 4.54
C LEU A 115 -3.19 6.95 5.93
N ILE A 116 -3.98 7.70 6.73
CA ILE A 116 -4.41 7.26 8.06
C ILE A 116 -5.08 5.89 8.02
N ASN A 117 -5.98 5.66 7.05
CA ASN A 117 -6.75 4.42 6.96
C ASN A 117 -6.02 3.37 6.16
N PHE A 118 -5.33 3.81 5.12
CA PHE A 118 -4.59 2.95 4.23
C PHE A 118 -3.44 2.26 4.96
N THR A 119 -2.61 3.01 5.69
CA THR A 119 -1.49 2.49 6.48
C THR A 119 -1.97 1.48 7.53
N ALA A 120 -2.98 1.85 8.32
CA ALA A 120 -3.52 0.95 9.35
C ALA A 120 -4.11 -0.36 8.79
N THR A 121 -4.61 -0.33 7.55
CA THR A 121 -5.13 -1.53 6.87
C THR A 121 -3.99 -2.38 6.32
N VAL A 122 -2.99 -1.77 5.68
CA VAL A 122 -1.81 -2.46 5.15
C VAL A 122 -1.02 -3.13 6.27
N ASP A 123 -0.78 -2.43 7.39
CA ASP A 123 -0.05 -2.98 8.53
C ASP A 123 -0.78 -4.18 9.15
N ALA A 124 -2.12 -4.10 9.28
CA ALA A 124 -2.93 -5.23 9.77
C ALA A 124 -2.85 -6.47 8.85
N ILE A 125 -2.77 -6.27 7.53
CA ILE A 125 -2.59 -7.38 6.58
C ILE A 125 -1.18 -7.98 6.72
N TYR A 126 -0.14 -7.16 6.86
CA TYR A 126 1.23 -7.64 7.06
C TYR A 126 1.39 -8.41 8.37
N GLU A 127 0.85 -7.89 9.47
CA GLU A 127 0.85 -8.54 10.78
C GLU A 127 0.18 -9.93 10.71
N MET A 128 -0.96 -10.02 10.01
CA MET A 128 -1.66 -11.28 9.82
C MET A 128 -0.85 -12.33 9.06
N TYR A 129 -0.22 -11.95 7.95
CA TYR A 129 0.67 -12.87 7.20
C TYR A 129 1.83 -13.35 8.07
N SER A 130 2.41 -12.46 8.89
CA SER A 130 3.46 -12.80 9.84
C SER A 130 2.99 -13.81 10.89
N ILE A 131 1.85 -13.55 11.56
CA ILE A 131 1.25 -14.43 12.58
C ILE A 131 0.96 -15.83 12.00
N MET A 132 0.50 -15.88 10.75
CA MET A 132 0.11 -17.13 10.11
C MET A 132 1.27 -17.92 9.48
N ASN A 133 2.47 -17.34 9.48
CA ASN A 133 3.65 -17.84 8.78
C ASN A 133 3.36 -18.06 7.28
N ALA A 134 2.70 -17.07 6.67
CA ALA A 134 2.27 -17.04 5.27
C ALA A 134 3.21 -16.20 4.40
#